data_AF-A0A379X2D9-F1
#
_entry.id   AF-A0A379X2D9-F1
#
_cell.length_a   1.000
_cell.length_b   1.000
_cell.length_c   1.000
_cell.angle_alpha   90.00
_cell.angle_beta   90.00
_cell.angle_gamma   90.00
#
_symmetry.space_group_name_H-M   'P 1'
#
loop_
_entity.id
_entity.type
_entity.pdbx_description
1 polymer ?
#
loop_
_entity_poly.entity_id
_entity_poly.type
_entity_poly.pdbx_seq_one_letter_code
_entity_poly.pdbx_strand_id
1 'polypeptide(L)'
;MPQWGDVNFDGYPDLSIVTELLAGPDAPVQTWLYDPAKQRYVDAPASYQEITSPEIDAEHKQIVSYWRGGCCSHGVNVYRWKGKTIELIDRGESYFQPVISKGKMYNCYMIPSYADGRIIYPLVRKNGHLTPPFSLDETCQPFWLTGNVRTVIQAEKPGAEPESLEIQWQENKASPGRFCPLVPFVEGDKLSPRLVTDDDVPDTCISRAEYEDIKQ
;
A
#
# COMPACT_ATOMS: atom_id res chain seq x y z
N MET A 1 17.18 21.85 -8.05
CA MET A 1 18.09 21.81 -9.21
C MET A 1 17.31 21.24 -10.39
N PRO A 2 17.57 21.65 -11.64
CA PRO A 2 16.94 21.06 -12.80
C PRO A 2 17.36 19.59 -12.96
N GLN A 3 16.42 18.75 -13.36
CA GLN A 3 16.57 17.34 -13.67
C GLN A 3 16.19 17.11 -15.13
N TRP A 4 16.90 16.18 -15.78
CA TRP A 4 16.68 15.83 -17.18
C TRP A 4 16.36 14.35 -17.28
N GLY A 5 15.33 13.98 -18.02
CA GLY A 5 14.94 12.58 -18.22
C GLY A 5 13.79 12.46 -19.22
N ASP A 6 13.71 11.35 -19.94
CA ASP A 6 12.61 11.05 -20.87
C ASP A 6 11.40 10.55 -20.06
N VAL A 7 10.51 11.46 -19.67
CA VAL A 7 9.39 11.13 -18.76
C VAL A 7 8.19 10.57 -19.49
N ASN A 8 8.10 10.77 -20.81
CA ASN A 8 7.01 10.29 -21.67
C ASN A 8 7.39 9.10 -22.56
N PHE A 9 8.65 8.67 -22.48
CA PHE A 9 9.24 7.54 -23.20
C PHE A 9 9.28 7.73 -24.73
N ASP A 10 9.43 8.97 -25.20
CA ASP A 10 9.47 9.32 -26.62
C ASP A 10 10.89 9.40 -27.21
N GLY A 11 11.91 9.21 -26.36
CA GLY A 11 13.32 9.22 -26.73
C GLY A 11 14.00 10.59 -26.63
N TYR A 12 13.30 11.64 -26.21
CA TYR A 12 13.87 12.96 -25.98
C TYR A 12 13.91 13.30 -24.47
N PRO A 13 14.98 13.95 -23.97
CA PRO A 13 15.05 14.34 -22.59
C PRO A 13 14.10 15.52 -22.30
N ASP A 14 13.24 15.34 -21.32
CA ASP A 14 12.36 16.35 -20.74
C ASP A 14 13.05 17.07 -19.57
N LEU A 15 12.48 18.20 -19.13
CA LEU A 15 13.01 19.03 -18.05
C LEU A 15 12.07 19.04 -16.85
N SER A 16 12.59 18.73 -15.67
CA SER A 16 11.84 18.78 -14.41
C SER A 16 12.54 19.67 -13.38
N ILE A 17 11.77 20.43 -12.61
CA ILE A 17 12.25 21.27 -11.52
C ILE A 17 11.36 21.08 -10.30
N VAL A 18 11.95 20.64 -9.18
CA VAL A 18 11.29 20.68 -7.86
C VAL A 18 10.99 22.13 -7.50
N THR A 19 9.72 22.45 -7.29
CA THR A 19 9.26 23.84 -7.05
C THR A 19 9.30 24.21 -5.57
N GLU A 20 9.11 23.23 -4.70
CA GLU A 20 9.14 23.42 -3.25
C GLU A 20 9.85 22.24 -2.57
N LEU A 21 10.66 22.55 -1.55
CA LEU A 21 11.28 21.53 -0.71
C LEU A 21 10.38 21.27 0.49
N LEU A 22 9.48 20.30 0.35
CA LEU A 22 8.62 19.85 1.45
C LEU A 22 9.32 18.78 2.30
N ALA A 23 8.90 18.65 3.55
CA ALA A 23 9.38 17.59 4.43
C ALA A 23 8.68 16.28 4.07
N GLY A 24 9.34 15.41 3.30
CA GLY A 24 8.83 14.10 2.91
C GLY A 24 8.93 13.83 1.42
N PRO A 25 8.37 12.71 0.93
CA PRO A 25 8.44 12.33 -0.47
C PRO A 25 7.49 13.12 -1.38
N ASP A 26 6.64 14.00 -0.85
CA ASP A 26 5.57 14.69 -1.60
C ASP A 26 5.99 16.03 -2.22
N ALA A 27 7.23 16.17 -2.68
CA ALA A 27 7.70 17.42 -3.26
C ALA A 27 7.03 17.68 -4.64
N PRO A 28 6.40 18.85 -4.86
CA PRO A 28 5.84 19.18 -6.16
C PRO A 28 6.94 19.44 -7.19
N VAL A 29 6.68 19.02 -8.43
CA VAL A 29 7.63 19.13 -9.55
C VAL A 29 6.94 19.75 -10.75
N GLN A 30 7.50 20.84 -11.27
CA GLN A 30 7.10 21.39 -12.55
C GLN A 30 7.89 20.69 -13.66
N THR A 31 7.19 20.11 -14.62
CA THR A 31 7.78 19.35 -15.73
C THR A 31 7.42 19.93 -17.09
N TRP A 32 8.38 20.02 -18.00
CA TRP A 32 8.17 20.41 -19.38
C TRP A 32 8.66 19.32 -20.32
N LEU A 33 7.78 18.91 -21.23
CA LEU A 33 8.07 17.91 -22.26
C LEU A 33 8.76 18.56 -23.46
N TYR A 34 9.76 17.90 -24.03
CA TYR A 34 10.37 18.36 -25.28
C TYR A 34 9.48 18.00 -26.47
N ASP A 35 9.02 19.00 -27.23
CA ASP A 35 8.30 18.78 -28.49
C ASP A 35 9.30 18.83 -29.65
N PRO A 36 9.73 17.68 -30.21
CA PRO A 36 10.74 17.67 -31.29
C PRO A 36 10.23 18.29 -32.59
N ALA A 37 8.92 18.28 -32.84
CA ALA A 37 8.33 18.91 -34.02
C ALA A 37 8.36 20.43 -33.94
N LYS A 38 8.24 21.00 -32.73
CA LYS A 38 8.34 22.45 -32.47
C LYS A 38 9.71 22.90 -31.96
N GLN A 39 10.62 21.96 -31.70
CA GLN A 39 11.95 22.17 -31.12
C GLN A 39 11.94 23.03 -29.85
N ARG A 40 10.95 22.82 -28.96
CA ARG A 40 10.80 23.59 -27.72
C ARG A 40 10.17 22.76 -26.61
N TYR A 41 10.39 23.19 -25.38
CA TYR A 41 9.70 22.66 -24.22
C TYR A 41 8.27 23.18 -24.13
N VAL A 42 7.33 22.31 -23.76
CA VAL A 42 5.93 22.62 -23.50
C VAL A 42 5.53 22.03 -22.15
N ASP A 43 4.56 22.61 -21.45
CA ASP A 43 4.13 22.07 -20.17
C ASP A 43 3.65 20.62 -20.30
N ALA A 44 4.08 19.76 -19.38
CA ALA A 44 3.46 18.46 -19.20
C ALA A 44 1.97 18.65 -18.81
N PRO A 45 1.08 17.72 -19.20
CA PRO A 45 -0.35 17.83 -18.90
C PRO A 45 -0.60 17.90 -17.40
N ALA A 46 -1.71 18.52 -16.99
CA ALA A 46 -2.08 18.67 -15.57
C ALA A 46 -2.04 17.34 -14.81
N SER A 47 -2.52 16.25 -15.42
CA SER A 47 -2.48 14.91 -14.84
C SER A 47 -1.07 14.43 -14.45
N TYR A 48 -0.02 14.93 -15.12
CA TYR A 48 1.38 14.63 -14.77
C TYR A 48 1.90 15.61 -13.72
N GLN A 49 1.59 16.90 -13.84
CA GLN A 49 2.05 17.94 -12.91
C GLN A 49 1.56 17.71 -11.47
N GLU A 50 0.43 17.01 -11.31
CA GLU A 50 -0.14 16.64 -10.01
C GLU A 50 0.64 15.51 -9.31
N ILE A 51 1.53 14.81 -10.02
CA ILE A 51 2.36 13.74 -9.44
C ILE A 51 3.52 14.37 -8.68
N THR A 52 3.58 14.12 -7.38
CA THR A 52 4.69 14.54 -6.52
C THR A 52 5.86 13.58 -6.64
N SER A 53 7.09 14.13 -6.62
CA SER A 53 8.36 13.41 -6.76
C SER A 53 8.32 12.19 -7.70
N PRO A 54 7.98 12.36 -8.99
CA PRO A 54 7.90 11.25 -9.94
C PRO A 54 9.27 10.61 -10.18
N GLU A 55 9.33 9.29 -10.09
CA GLU A 55 10.48 8.47 -10.47
C GLU A 55 10.18 7.72 -11.78
N ILE A 56 11.14 7.71 -12.70
CA ILE A 56 10.96 7.13 -14.04
C ILE A 56 11.47 5.69 -14.08
N ASP A 57 10.58 4.75 -14.37
CA ASP A 57 10.92 3.38 -14.74
C ASP A 57 10.88 3.24 -16.26
N ALA A 58 12.03 3.46 -16.89
CA ALA A 58 12.16 3.38 -18.35
C ALA A 58 12.02 1.95 -18.89
N GLU A 59 12.36 0.93 -18.11
CA GLU A 59 12.27 -0.47 -18.51
C GLU A 59 10.80 -0.89 -18.68
N HIS A 60 9.95 -0.51 -17.71
CA HIS A 60 8.53 -0.86 -17.71
C HIS A 60 7.63 0.23 -18.31
N LYS A 61 8.21 1.38 -18.67
CA LYS A 61 7.50 2.59 -19.13
C LYS A 61 6.43 3.04 -18.15
N GLN A 62 6.85 3.20 -16.89
CA GLN A 62 6.00 3.58 -15.77
C GLN A 62 6.59 4.77 -15.01
N ILE A 63 5.72 5.48 -14.30
CA ILE A 63 6.12 6.53 -13.37
C ILE A 63 5.67 6.10 -11.98
N VAL A 64 6.59 6.17 -11.03
CA VAL A 64 6.36 5.77 -9.64
C VAL A 64 6.37 7.01 -8.77
N SER A 65 5.47 7.09 -7.81
CA SER A 65 5.45 8.17 -6.81
C SER A 65 5.21 7.58 -5.44
N TYR A 66 6.15 7.82 -4.54
CA TYR A 66 6.01 7.52 -3.12
C TYR A 66 5.34 8.70 -2.44
N TRP A 67 4.38 8.44 -1.57
CA TRP A 67 3.62 9.49 -0.93
C TRP A 67 3.48 9.28 0.57
N ARG A 68 3.24 10.38 1.30
CA ARG A 68 2.99 10.38 2.74
C ARG A 68 1.71 11.15 3.10
N GLY A 69 0.73 10.42 3.61
CA GLY A 69 -0.49 10.95 4.19
C GLY A 69 -0.32 11.30 5.67
N GLY A 70 0.16 12.50 5.96
CA GLY A 70 0.34 12.97 7.34
C GLY A 70 1.35 12.13 8.14
N CYS A 71 1.06 11.82 9.41
CA CYS A 71 2.00 11.06 10.25
C CYS A 71 2.07 9.57 9.94
N CYS A 72 0.97 9.01 9.43
CA CYS A 72 0.60 7.63 9.76
C CYS A 72 0.10 6.82 8.56
N SER A 73 0.07 7.41 7.36
CA SER A 73 -0.16 6.69 6.11
C SER A 73 0.97 6.99 5.11
N HIS A 74 1.40 5.95 4.41
CA HIS A 74 2.40 6.00 3.35
C HIS A 74 1.97 5.07 2.23
N GLY A 75 2.47 5.29 1.03
CA GLY A 75 2.22 4.37 -0.05
C GLY A 75 2.97 4.68 -1.33
N VAL A 76 2.58 3.94 -2.36
CA VAL A 76 3.15 4.01 -3.69
C VAL A 76 2.03 4.08 -4.70
N ASN A 77 2.12 5.02 -5.61
CA ASN A 77 1.27 5.09 -6.80
C ASN A 77 2.12 4.79 -8.03
N VAL A 78 1.56 4.03 -8.96
CA VAL A 78 2.20 3.69 -10.23
C VAL A 78 1.32 4.17 -11.36
N TYR A 79 1.93 4.86 -12.31
CA TYR A 79 1.24 5.52 -13.39
C TYR A 79 1.80 5.12 -14.75
N ARG A 80 0.97 5.29 -15.79
CA ARG A 80 1.38 5.08 -17.19
C ARG A 80 0.78 6.13 -18.10
N TRP A 81 1.53 6.51 -19.14
CA TRP A 81 1.02 7.34 -20.21
C TRP A 81 -0.05 6.65 -21.03
N LYS A 82 -1.12 7.38 -21.31
CA LYS A 82 -2.21 7.01 -22.20
C LYS A 82 -2.48 8.15 -23.17
N GLY A 83 -1.86 8.06 -24.33
CA GLY A 83 -1.86 9.17 -25.29
C GLY A 83 -1.15 10.39 -24.71
N LYS A 84 -1.88 11.48 -24.47
CA LYS A 84 -1.33 12.76 -23.97
C LYS A 84 -1.59 13.01 -22.49
N THR A 85 -2.15 12.05 -21.78
CA THR A 85 -2.45 12.11 -20.35
C THR A 85 -1.80 10.93 -19.64
N ILE A 86 -1.77 10.98 -18.31
CA ILE A 86 -1.27 9.89 -17.49
C ILE A 86 -2.42 9.30 -16.67
N GLU A 87 -2.43 7.99 -16.49
CA GLU A 87 -3.41 7.27 -15.67
C GLU A 87 -2.72 6.54 -14.52
N LEU A 88 -3.37 6.51 -13.35
CA LEU A 88 -2.99 5.66 -12.23
C LEU A 88 -3.36 4.22 -12.59
N ILE A 89 -2.38 3.31 -12.59
CA ILE A 89 -2.56 1.91 -12.97
C ILE A 89 -2.42 0.94 -11.80
N ASP A 90 -1.77 1.34 -10.71
CA ASP A 90 -1.63 0.55 -9.49
C ASP A 90 -1.42 1.48 -8.28
N ARG A 91 -1.87 1.04 -7.10
CA ARG A 91 -1.75 1.76 -5.84
C ARG A 91 -1.61 0.80 -4.67
N GLY A 92 -0.61 1.06 -3.85
CA GLY A 92 -0.36 0.37 -2.58
C GLY A 92 -0.35 1.36 -1.44
N GLU A 93 -0.99 0.99 -0.34
CA GLU A 93 -1.05 1.79 0.88
C GLU A 93 -0.60 0.98 2.09
N SER A 94 0.06 1.66 3.03
CA SER A 94 0.50 1.09 4.29
C SER A 94 -0.65 0.43 5.05
N TYR A 95 -0.33 -0.58 5.86
CA TYR A 95 -1.31 -1.34 6.63
C TYR A 95 -0.68 -1.92 7.90
N PHE A 96 -1.51 -2.43 8.81
CA PHE A 96 -1.05 -3.15 9.98
C PHE A 96 -1.19 -4.65 9.75
N GLN A 97 -0.06 -5.34 9.61
CA GLN A 97 -0.01 -6.79 9.52
C GLN A 97 -0.23 -7.40 10.90
N PRO A 98 -1.33 -8.14 11.14
CA PRO A 98 -1.54 -8.82 12.40
C PRO A 98 -0.60 -10.04 12.49
N VAL A 99 0.17 -10.13 13.58
CA VAL A 99 1.15 -11.21 13.80
C VAL A 99 0.97 -11.83 15.17
N ILE A 100 1.11 -13.16 15.25
CA ILE A 100 1.24 -13.88 16.51
C ILE A 100 2.66 -14.39 16.63
N SER A 101 3.29 -14.07 17.75
CA SER A 101 4.62 -14.55 18.09
C SER A 101 4.67 -14.92 19.56
N LYS A 102 5.08 -16.16 19.84
CA LYS A 102 5.17 -16.71 21.21
C LYS A 102 3.88 -16.51 22.02
N GLY A 103 2.74 -16.70 21.38
CA GLY A 103 1.41 -16.56 22.00
C GLY A 103 0.93 -15.13 22.23
N LYS A 104 1.69 -14.10 21.82
CA LYS A 104 1.30 -12.70 21.92
C LYS A 104 0.92 -12.14 20.55
N MET A 105 -0.03 -11.21 20.55
CA MET A 105 -0.54 -10.55 19.35
C MET A 105 0.15 -9.20 19.14
N TYR A 106 0.46 -8.90 17.88
CA TYR A 106 1.13 -7.68 17.44
C TYR A 106 0.48 -7.12 16.17
N ASN A 107 0.63 -5.83 15.96
CA ASN A 107 0.47 -5.17 14.67
C ASN A 107 1.84 -4.69 14.19
N CYS A 108 2.26 -5.10 13.00
CA CYS A 108 3.47 -4.61 12.37
C CYS A 108 3.11 -3.65 11.25
N TYR A 109 3.67 -2.43 11.28
CA TYR A 109 3.37 -1.41 10.28
C TYR A 109 4.12 -1.71 8.98
N MET A 110 3.36 -2.00 7.93
CA MET A 110 3.89 -2.37 6.62
C MET A 110 3.70 -1.21 5.65
N ILE A 111 4.74 -0.90 4.87
CA ILE A 111 4.67 0.01 3.72
C ILE A 111 4.99 -0.83 2.46
N PRO A 112 4.11 -0.87 1.46
CA PRO A 112 4.43 -1.54 0.20
C PRO A 112 5.58 -0.83 -0.51
N SER A 113 6.31 -1.58 -1.32
CA SER A 113 7.42 -1.07 -2.13
C SER A 113 7.12 -1.24 -3.62
N TYR A 114 8.00 -0.74 -4.48
CA TYR A 114 7.94 -0.96 -5.93
C TYR A 114 9.24 -1.61 -6.38
N ALA A 115 9.12 -2.67 -7.18
CA ALA A 115 10.24 -3.26 -7.88
C ALA A 115 9.72 -4.08 -9.07
N ASP A 116 10.53 -4.19 -10.13
CA ASP A 116 10.23 -5.06 -11.27
C ASP A 116 8.85 -4.76 -11.90
N GLY A 117 8.56 -3.48 -12.13
CA GLY A 117 7.35 -3.07 -12.85
C GLY A 117 6.04 -3.11 -12.06
N ARG A 118 6.08 -3.37 -10.75
CA ARG A 118 4.88 -3.53 -9.91
C ARG A 118 5.11 -3.23 -8.43
N ILE A 119 4.01 -3.06 -7.70
CA ILE A 119 4.02 -2.96 -6.24
C ILE A 119 4.29 -4.33 -5.61
N ILE A 120 5.16 -4.35 -4.59
CA ILE A 120 5.63 -5.55 -3.90
C ILE A 120 5.25 -5.53 -2.41
N TYR A 121 4.63 -6.62 -1.98
CA TYR A 121 4.31 -6.94 -0.59
C TYR A 121 5.22 -8.07 -0.06
N PRO A 122 5.51 -8.09 1.25
CA PRO A 122 6.54 -8.97 1.82
C PRO A 122 6.18 -10.47 1.82
N LEU A 123 4.89 -10.80 1.94
CA LEU A 123 4.44 -12.17 2.10
C LEU A 123 4.03 -12.77 0.75
N VAL A 124 4.56 -13.94 0.41
CA VAL A 124 4.14 -14.73 -0.76
C VAL A 124 3.65 -16.09 -0.29
N ARG A 125 2.58 -16.62 -0.88
CA ARG A 125 2.14 -17.99 -0.64
C ARG A 125 2.92 -18.94 -1.54
N LYS A 126 3.59 -19.95 -0.98
CA LYS A 126 4.27 -21.03 -1.70
C LYS A 126 3.92 -22.37 -1.06
N ASN A 127 3.33 -23.27 -1.83
CA ASN A 127 2.92 -24.61 -1.38
C ASN A 127 2.04 -24.59 -0.10
N GLY A 128 1.19 -23.57 0.05
CA GLY A 128 0.33 -23.40 1.22
C GLY A 128 0.97 -22.67 2.41
N HIS A 129 2.27 -22.38 2.36
CA HIS A 129 3.02 -21.65 3.38
C HIS A 129 3.31 -20.20 2.96
N LEU A 130 3.42 -19.30 3.93
CA LEU A 130 3.84 -17.92 3.73
C LEU A 130 5.37 -17.84 3.74
N THR A 131 5.93 -17.16 2.75
CA THR A 131 7.38 -17.00 2.57
C THR A 131 7.73 -15.52 2.37
N PRO A 132 8.77 -15.01 3.05
CA PRO A 132 9.48 -15.66 4.16
C PRO A 132 8.54 -15.84 5.37
N PRO A 133 8.86 -16.75 6.32
CA PRO A 133 8.18 -16.77 7.61
C PRO A 133 8.27 -15.38 8.26
N PHE A 134 7.15 -14.86 8.74
CA PHE A 134 7.10 -13.53 9.31
C PHE A 134 7.84 -13.50 10.65
N SER A 135 8.69 -12.48 10.84
CA SER A 135 9.41 -12.22 12.08
C SER A 135 9.11 -10.82 12.59
N LEU A 136 9.07 -10.65 13.91
CA LEU A 136 8.90 -9.32 14.50
C LEU A 136 10.15 -8.46 14.25
N ASP A 137 9.94 -7.18 14.01
CA ASP A 137 10.95 -6.14 13.96
C ASP A 137 10.51 -4.90 14.77
N GLU A 138 11.21 -3.78 14.59
CA GLU A 138 10.93 -2.52 15.28
C GLU A 138 9.62 -1.83 14.85
N THR A 139 9.01 -2.26 13.73
CA THR A 139 7.71 -1.75 13.27
C THR A 139 6.54 -2.41 13.99
N CYS A 140 6.81 -3.47 14.75
CA CYS A 140 5.80 -4.25 15.46
C CYS A 140 5.50 -3.70 16.85
N GLN A 141 4.22 -3.48 17.12
CA GLN A 141 3.70 -2.99 18.39
C GLN A 141 2.65 -3.96 18.96
N PRO A 142 2.41 -3.98 20.30
CA PRO A 142 1.36 -4.82 20.89
C PRO A 142 0.03 -4.58 20.18
N PHE A 143 -0.74 -5.63 19.91
CA PHE A 143 -1.95 -5.52 19.08
C PHE A 143 -2.98 -4.51 19.64
N TRP A 144 -3.59 -3.76 18.72
CA TRP A 144 -4.81 -2.96 18.95
C TRP A 144 -5.73 -3.09 17.74
N LEU A 145 -7.03 -2.93 17.94
CA LEU A 145 -7.97 -2.92 16.84
C LEU A 145 -7.96 -1.55 16.15
N THR A 146 -7.80 -1.55 14.82
CA THR A 146 -7.93 -0.36 13.97
C THR A 146 -8.43 -0.75 12.58
N GLY A 147 -8.93 0.20 11.80
CA GLY A 147 -9.59 -0.04 10.52
C GLY A 147 -8.68 -0.54 9.39
N ASN A 148 -7.36 -0.51 9.56
CA ASN A 148 -6.38 -0.91 8.53
C ASN A 148 -5.54 -2.13 8.96
N VAL A 149 -6.09 -2.99 9.81
CA VAL A 149 -5.50 -4.28 10.15
C VAL A 149 -5.90 -5.31 9.10
N ARG A 150 -4.91 -5.87 8.40
CA ARG A 150 -5.13 -6.86 7.34
C ARG A 150 -3.86 -7.64 7.04
N THR A 151 -4.02 -8.82 6.46
CA THR A 151 -2.90 -9.61 5.96
C THR A 151 -2.88 -9.52 4.44
N VAL A 152 -1.79 -8.99 3.88
CA VAL A 152 -1.63 -8.85 2.42
C VAL A 152 -0.60 -9.87 1.93
N ILE A 153 -1.00 -10.67 0.95
CA ILE A 153 -0.18 -11.71 0.34
C ILE A 153 0.00 -11.38 -1.13
N GLN A 154 1.25 -11.16 -1.53
CA GLN A 154 1.67 -10.89 -2.89
C GLN A 154 1.21 -11.99 -3.84
N ALA A 155 0.61 -11.59 -4.96
CA ALA A 155 0.29 -12.50 -6.05
C ALA A 155 1.57 -13.04 -6.71
N GLU A 156 1.61 -14.35 -6.93
CA GLU A 156 2.72 -15.03 -7.61
C GLU A 156 2.92 -14.50 -9.04
N LYS A 157 1.83 -14.25 -9.76
CA LYS A 157 1.86 -13.76 -11.14
C LYS A 157 2.03 -12.23 -11.18
N PRO A 158 2.99 -11.71 -11.95
CA PRO A 158 3.06 -10.27 -12.24
C PRO A 158 1.73 -9.76 -12.84
N GLY A 159 1.28 -8.59 -12.39
CA GLY A 159 0.03 -7.96 -12.83
C GLY A 159 -1.26 -8.53 -12.23
N ALA A 160 -1.18 -9.53 -11.36
CA ALA A 160 -2.32 -9.97 -10.55
C ALA A 160 -2.38 -9.19 -9.23
N GLU A 161 -3.60 -8.86 -8.81
CA GLU A 161 -3.86 -8.20 -7.52
C GLU A 161 -3.42 -9.08 -6.34
N PRO A 162 -2.82 -8.50 -5.30
CA PRO A 162 -2.50 -9.22 -4.08
C PRO A 162 -3.77 -9.73 -3.38
N GLU A 163 -3.66 -10.84 -2.67
CA GLU A 163 -4.71 -11.30 -1.76
C GLU A 163 -4.69 -10.41 -0.51
N SER A 164 -5.78 -9.67 -0.25
CA SER A 164 -5.96 -8.88 0.97
C SER A 164 -6.99 -9.55 1.87
N LEU A 165 -6.54 -10.03 3.02
CA LEU A 165 -7.38 -10.64 4.04
C LEU A 165 -7.73 -9.59 5.08
N GLU A 166 -8.96 -9.10 5.00
CA GLU A 166 -9.52 -8.11 5.91
C GLU A 166 -10.10 -8.78 7.16
N ILE A 167 -10.25 -8.01 8.25
CA ILE A 167 -10.96 -8.44 9.45
C ILE A 167 -12.39 -8.87 9.07
N GLN A 168 -12.76 -10.07 9.51
CA GLN A 168 -14.14 -10.54 9.48
C GLN A 168 -14.76 -10.41 10.87
N TRP A 169 -16.08 -10.53 10.97
CA TRP A 169 -16.78 -10.50 12.25
C TRP A 169 -17.51 -11.82 12.48
N GLN A 170 -17.36 -12.39 13.66
CA GLN A 170 -17.93 -13.69 14.01
C GLN A 170 -18.57 -13.63 15.40
N GLU A 171 -19.71 -14.29 15.57
CA GLU A 171 -20.37 -14.43 16.87
C GLU A 171 -19.49 -15.22 17.85
N ASN A 172 -19.31 -14.69 19.06
CA ASN A 172 -18.60 -15.34 20.14
C ASN A 172 -19.49 -16.40 20.79
N LYS A 173 -19.11 -17.68 20.65
CA LYS A 173 -19.86 -18.80 21.24
C LYS A 173 -19.92 -18.75 22.77
N ALA A 174 -18.94 -18.15 23.43
CA ALA A 174 -18.92 -17.99 24.89
C ALA A 174 -19.80 -16.81 25.35
N SER A 175 -20.22 -15.92 24.45
CA SER A 175 -21.09 -14.77 24.76
C SER A 175 -22.07 -14.55 23.62
N PRO A 176 -23.13 -15.38 23.52
CA PRO A 176 -24.12 -15.30 22.45
C PRO A 176 -24.69 -13.88 22.30
N GLY A 177 -24.85 -13.42 21.05
CA GLY A 177 -25.26 -12.05 20.74
C GLY A 177 -24.14 -11.01 20.69
N ARG A 178 -22.90 -11.38 21.05
CA ARG A 178 -21.70 -10.56 20.88
C ARG A 178 -20.92 -11.03 19.65
N PHE A 179 -20.55 -10.09 18.78
CA PHE A 179 -19.74 -10.33 17.59
C PHE A 179 -18.35 -9.74 17.82
N CYS A 180 -17.32 -10.52 17.53
CA CYS A 180 -15.93 -10.13 17.76
C CYS A 180 -15.15 -10.22 16.43
N PRO A 181 -14.05 -9.45 16.29
CA PRO A 181 -13.25 -9.48 15.07
C PRO A 181 -12.48 -10.80 14.97
N LEU A 182 -12.67 -11.50 13.85
CA LEU A 182 -11.86 -12.60 13.39
C LEU A 182 -10.70 -12.02 12.56
N VAL A 183 -9.56 -11.86 13.22
CA VAL A 183 -8.38 -11.20 12.67
C VAL A 183 -7.49 -12.24 11.98
N PRO A 184 -7.05 -12.01 10.72
CA PRO A 184 -6.29 -12.98 9.94
C PRO A 184 -4.80 -12.98 10.28
N PHE A 185 -4.45 -13.27 11.54
CA PHE A 185 -3.05 -13.25 12.01
C PHE A 185 -2.12 -14.15 11.20
N VAL A 186 -0.86 -13.73 11.09
CA VAL A 186 0.25 -14.56 10.62
C VAL A 186 1.03 -15.09 11.83
N GLU A 187 1.28 -16.40 11.86
CA GLU A 187 2.07 -17.06 12.90
C GLU A 187 3.20 -17.86 12.23
N GLY A 188 4.39 -17.23 12.13
CA GLY A 188 5.51 -17.77 11.37
C GLY A 188 5.20 -17.82 9.87
N ASP A 189 5.01 -19.02 9.33
CA ASP A 189 4.77 -19.28 7.91
C ASP A 189 3.30 -19.61 7.59
N LYS A 190 2.38 -19.36 8.52
CA LYS A 190 0.96 -19.75 8.36
C LYS A 190 0.03 -18.60 8.68
N LEU A 191 -1.15 -18.66 8.05
CA LEU A 191 -2.32 -17.92 8.49
C LEU A 191 -2.94 -18.66 9.68
N SER A 192 -3.13 -17.93 10.77
CA SER A 192 -3.76 -18.39 12.01
C SER A 192 -4.89 -17.43 12.40
N PRO A 193 -6.04 -17.39 11.67
CA PRO A 193 -7.14 -16.51 12.04
C PRO A 193 -7.58 -16.73 13.49
N ARG A 194 -7.68 -15.66 14.29
CA ARG A 194 -8.12 -15.74 15.69
C ARG A 194 -9.25 -14.76 15.96
N LEU A 195 -10.24 -15.24 16.72
CA LEU A 195 -11.28 -14.39 17.27
C LEU A 195 -10.70 -13.62 18.44
N VAL A 196 -10.58 -12.30 18.32
CA VAL A 196 -10.08 -11.43 19.40
C VAL A 196 -11.27 -11.01 20.24
N THR A 197 -11.27 -11.34 21.54
CA THR A 197 -12.39 -11.07 22.44
C THR A 197 -12.12 -9.88 23.37
N ASP A 198 -13.13 -9.50 24.15
CA ASP A 198 -13.01 -8.44 25.17
C ASP A 198 -11.94 -8.75 26.25
N ASP A 199 -11.54 -10.02 26.41
CA ASP A 199 -10.44 -10.44 27.30
C ASP A 199 -9.05 -10.16 26.69
N ASP A 200 -8.96 -10.13 25.36
CA ASP A 200 -7.73 -9.86 24.62
C ASP A 200 -7.52 -8.35 24.44
N VAL A 201 -8.57 -7.66 24.00
CA VAL A 201 -8.63 -6.22 23.78
C VAL A 201 -9.96 -5.71 24.35
N PRO A 202 -9.95 -4.86 25.38
CA PRO A 202 -11.19 -4.34 25.98
C PRO A 202 -12.08 -3.66 24.94
N ASP A 203 -13.39 -3.85 25.09
CA ASP A 203 -14.43 -3.23 24.25
C ASP A 203 -14.30 -3.54 22.74
N THR A 204 -13.71 -4.68 22.37
CA THR A 204 -13.49 -5.05 20.97
C THR A 204 -14.69 -5.73 20.32
N CYS A 205 -15.53 -6.41 21.11
CA CYS A 205 -16.71 -7.06 20.58
C CYS A 205 -17.88 -6.06 20.53
N ILE A 206 -18.76 -6.24 19.56
CA ILE A 206 -19.95 -5.40 19.36
C ILE A 206 -21.23 -6.21 19.55
N SER A 207 -22.33 -5.52 19.84
CA SER A 207 -23.65 -6.14 19.89
C SER A 207 -24.11 -6.58 18.50
N ARG A 208 -25.09 -7.48 18.46
CA ARG A 208 -25.75 -7.86 17.20
C ARG A 208 -26.32 -6.67 16.43
N ALA A 209 -26.90 -5.68 17.13
CA ALA A 209 -27.46 -4.49 16.47
C ALA A 209 -26.37 -3.69 15.74
N GLU A 210 -25.27 -3.41 16.43
CA GLU A 210 -24.11 -2.71 15.84
C GLU A 210 -23.49 -3.51 14.68
N TYR A 211 -23.45 -4.84 14.78
CA TYR A 211 -22.96 -5.70 13.70
C TYR A 211 -23.81 -5.62 12.42
N GLU A 212 -25.14 -5.54 12.55
CA GLU A 212 -26.03 -5.39 11.40
C GLU A 212 -25.96 -3.97 10.80
N ASP A 213 -25.58 -2.96 11.58
CA ASP A 213 -25.35 -1.59 11.09
C ASP A 213 -24.07 -1.49 10.24
N ILE A 214 -22.98 -2.17 10.62
CA ILE A 214 -21.71 -2.13 9.85
C ILE A 214 -21.72 -3.01 8.59
N LYS A 215 -22.76 -3.82 8.40
CA LYS A 215 -22.94 -4.70 7.23
C LYS A 215 -23.68 -4.02 6.06
N GLN A 216 -24.39 -2.93 6.33
CA GLN A 216 -25.17 -2.18 5.34
C GLN A 216 -24.27 -1.24 4.55
#